data_AF-A0A4Q6BNJ5-F1
#
_entry.id   AF-A0A4Q6BNJ5-F1
#
_cell.length_a   1.000
_cell.length_b   1.000
_cell.length_c   1.000
_cell.angle_alpha   90.00
_cell.angle_beta   90.00
_cell.angle_gamma   90.00
#
_symmetry.space_group_name_H-M   'P 1'
#
loop_
_entity.id
_entity.type
_entity.pdbx_description
1 polymer ?
#
loop_
_entity_poly.entity_id
_entity_poly.type
_entity_poly.pdbx_seq_one_letter_code
_entity_poly.pdbx_strand_id
1 'polypeptide(L)'
;MHLHLQDIFFWAKIFYGVISIAEGVYVQWRGLSDKSAVVMLTTFITCCWVMMWFAPLYEFAYLQCAVGSSFLKLKRTWIFPVAWGIGLAGFLANYTIQDRIGWTLPPIMRSDLVWIMFIVFALSWFIQKFAIGAMRTEQDRHSRFSLIGREATRLTHDIKGLISSPMLIVDSLRQKDRQLSLKDYEKQMVLLADDMENIREVLKSIQRLVTVDDEVM
;
A
#
# COMPACT_ATOMS: atom_id res chain seq x y z
N MET A 1 3.08 -24.67 43.10
CA MET A 1 3.80 -23.72 42.21
C MET A 1 3.27 -23.75 40.77
N HIS A 2 2.98 -24.93 40.18
CA HIS A 2 2.49 -25.03 38.80
C HIS A 2 1.12 -24.38 38.52
N LEU A 3 0.15 -24.44 39.45
CA LEU A 3 -1.16 -23.78 39.28
C LEU A 3 -1.06 -22.25 39.11
N HIS A 4 -0.25 -21.58 39.93
CA HIS A 4 -0.05 -20.13 39.83
C HIS A 4 0.62 -19.68 38.52
N LEU A 5 1.50 -20.49 37.94
CA LEU A 5 2.16 -20.19 36.66
C LEU A 5 1.19 -20.30 35.48
N GLN A 6 0.24 -21.25 35.53
CA GLN A 6 -0.79 -21.39 34.51
C GLN A 6 -1.76 -20.20 34.50
N ASP A 7 -2.15 -19.71 35.69
CA ASP A 7 -3.01 -18.53 35.81
C ASP A 7 -2.31 -17.28 35.27
N ILE A 8 -1.05 -17.05 35.65
CA ILE A 8 -0.26 -15.90 35.14
C ILE A 8 -0.14 -15.97 33.61
N PHE A 9 0.15 -17.14 33.05
CA PHE A 9 0.23 -17.34 31.61
C PHE A 9 -1.09 -17.07 30.89
N PHE A 10 -2.20 -17.54 31.46
CA PHE A 10 -3.55 -17.31 30.93
C PHE A 10 -3.89 -15.81 30.90
N TRP A 11 -3.67 -15.10 32.01
CA TRP A 11 -3.92 -13.66 32.10
C TRP A 11 -2.99 -12.85 31.19
N ALA A 12 -1.72 -13.24 31.05
CA ALA A 12 -0.81 -12.60 30.12
C ALA A 12 -1.29 -12.74 28.67
N LYS A 13 -1.82 -13.92 28.27
CA LYS A 13 -2.39 -14.12 26.93
C LYS A 13 -3.60 -13.22 26.69
N ILE A 14 -4.52 -13.15 27.66
CA ILE A 14 -5.68 -12.28 27.56
C ILE A 14 -5.25 -10.82 27.42
N PHE A 15 -4.31 -10.37 28.26
CA PHE A 15 -3.79 -9.01 28.22
C PHE A 15 -3.21 -8.65 26.84
N TYR A 16 -2.32 -9.48 26.31
CA TYR A 16 -1.76 -9.25 24.97
C TYR A 16 -2.81 -9.33 23.87
N GLY A 17 -3.79 -10.24 23.99
CA GLY A 17 -4.92 -10.32 23.06
C GLY A 17 -5.76 -9.04 23.03
N VAL A 18 -6.09 -8.48 24.21
CA VAL A 18 -6.84 -7.23 24.34
C VAL A 18 -6.05 -6.06 23.76
N ILE A 19 -4.75 -5.97 24.05
CA ILE A 19 -3.89 -4.91 23.49
C ILE A 19 -3.82 -5.01 21.97
N SER A 20 -3.59 -6.21 21.42
CA SER A 20 -3.52 -6.37 19.96
C SER A 20 -4.84 -6.04 19.26
N ILE A 21 -5.99 -6.34 19.87
CA ILE A 21 -7.30 -5.91 19.35
C ILE A 21 -7.41 -4.37 19.41
N ALA A 22 -7.04 -3.76 20.53
CA ALA A 22 -7.09 -2.31 20.68
C ALA A 22 -6.18 -1.59 19.67
N GLU A 23 -4.98 -2.11 19.43
CA GLU A 23 -4.05 -1.63 18.41
C GLU A 23 -4.63 -1.79 17.00
N GLY A 24 -5.25 -2.94 16.70
CA GLY A 24 -5.91 -3.19 15.42
C GLY A 24 -7.04 -2.19 15.15
N VAL A 25 -7.90 -1.96 16.14
CA VAL A 25 -8.98 -0.96 16.07
C VAL A 25 -8.41 0.45 15.90
N TYR A 26 -7.35 0.79 16.64
CA TYR A 26 -6.70 2.09 16.54
C TYR A 26 -6.11 2.33 15.14
N VAL A 27 -5.41 1.34 14.58
CA VAL A 27 -4.83 1.41 13.23
C VAL A 27 -5.92 1.47 12.16
N GLN A 28 -7.03 0.76 12.34
CA GLN A 28 -8.17 0.85 11.42
C GLN A 28 -8.80 2.25 11.42
N TRP A 29 -8.86 2.91 12.59
CA TRP A 29 -9.49 4.22 12.71
C TRP A 29 -8.58 5.38 12.30
N ARG A 30 -7.29 5.34 12.67
CA ARG A 30 -6.32 6.43 12.44
C ARG A 30 -5.38 6.20 11.26
N GLY A 31 -5.41 5.00 10.66
CA GLY A 31 -4.44 4.57 9.66
C GLY A 31 -3.11 4.13 10.27
N LEU A 32 -2.32 3.39 9.50
CA LEU A 32 -1.00 2.91 9.92
C LEU A 32 0.04 4.05 9.81
N SER A 33 0.57 4.48 10.95
CA SER A 33 1.71 5.38 11.06
C SER A 33 2.98 4.63 11.47
N ASP A 34 4.16 5.21 11.24
CA ASP A 34 5.43 4.63 11.74
C ASP A 34 5.42 4.45 13.27
N LYS A 35 4.79 5.37 14.02
CA LYS A 35 4.69 5.28 15.49
C LYS A 35 3.81 4.10 15.93
N SER A 36 2.62 3.98 15.35
CA SER A 36 1.72 2.86 15.65
C SER A 36 2.32 1.52 15.23
N ALA A 37 3.06 1.49 14.13
CA ALA A 37 3.76 0.29 13.69
C ALA A 37 4.88 -0.11 14.67
N VAL A 38 5.67 0.84 15.17
CA VAL A 38 6.69 0.56 16.21
C VAL A 38 6.04 -0.01 17.47
N VAL A 39 4.91 0.56 17.90
CA VAL A 39 4.17 0.06 19.07
C VAL A 39 3.70 -1.38 18.82
N MET A 40 3.03 -1.66 17.70
CA MET A 40 2.60 -3.01 17.34
C MET A 40 3.75 -4.02 17.29
N LEU A 41 4.85 -3.67 16.62
CA LEU A 41 6.04 -4.53 16.54
C LEU A 41 6.61 -4.83 17.93
N THR A 42 6.64 -3.82 18.81
CA THR A 42 7.12 -3.97 20.18
C THR A 42 6.16 -4.84 21.00
N THR A 43 4.85 -4.68 20.84
CA THR A 43 3.84 -5.54 21.46
C THR A 43 4.00 -7.00 21.03
N PHE A 44 4.22 -7.26 19.74
CA PHE A 44 4.48 -8.62 19.25
C PHE A 44 5.77 -9.23 19.80
N ILE A 45 6.87 -8.47 19.79
CA ILE A 45 8.16 -8.92 20.32
C ILE A 45 8.06 -9.22 21.81
N THR A 46 7.47 -8.31 22.60
CA THR A 46 7.34 -8.49 24.05
C THR A 46 6.41 -9.66 24.40
N CYS A 47 5.31 -9.84 23.64
CA CYS A 47 4.46 -11.02 23.77
C CYS A 47 5.28 -12.30 23.57
N CYS A 48 6.08 -12.37 22.50
CA CYS A 48 6.92 -13.53 22.21
C CYS A 48 7.96 -13.79 23.32
N TRP A 49 8.59 -12.73 23.85
CA TRP A 49 9.54 -12.85 24.98
C TRP A 49 8.89 -13.38 26.24
N VAL A 50 7.75 -12.79 26.65
CA VAL A 50 7.05 -13.18 27.88
C VAL A 50 6.58 -14.63 27.78
N MET A 51 5.99 -15.03 26.65
CA MET A 51 5.44 -16.37 26.48
C MET A 51 6.50 -17.47 26.44
N MET A 52 7.73 -17.16 26.03
CA MET A 52 8.85 -18.12 26.03
C MET A 52 9.20 -18.64 27.44
N TRP A 53 8.92 -17.87 28.50
CA TRP A 53 9.14 -18.32 29.88
C TRP A 53 8.14 -19.39 30.33
N PHE A 54 6.98 -19.47 29.69
CA PHE A 54 5.88 -20.34 30.11
C PHE A 54 5.70 -21.55 29.19
N ALA A 55 6.08 -21.44 27.91
CA ALA A 55 5.97 -22.52 26.93
C ALA A 55 7.21 -22.56 26.03
N PRO A 56 8.02 -23.62 26.12
CA PRO A 56 9.05 -23.86 25.11
C PRO A 56 8.44 -24.08 23.73
N LEU A 57 9.14 -23.73 22.65
CA LEU A 57 8.64 -23.74 21.26
C LEU A 57 7.86 -22.48 20.85
N TYR A 58 7.78 -21.46 21.72
CA TYR A 58 7.21 -20.15 21.36
C TYR A 58 8.11 -19.34 20.39
N GLU A 59 9.30 -19.83 20.06
CA GLU A 59 10.17 -19.30 19.01
C GLU A 59 9.50 -19.37 17.63
N PHE A 60 8.61 -20.33 17.41
CA PHE A 60 7.76 -20.38 16.20
C PHE A 60 6.75 -19.23 16.17
N ALA A 61 6.29 -18.74 17.31
CA ALA A 61 5.42 -17.56 17.36
C ALA A 61 6.19 -16.29 16.96
N TYR A 62 7.46 -16.17 17.37
CA TYR A 62 8.34 -15.10 16.90
C TYR A 62 8.47 -15.11 15.37
N LEU A 63 8.65 -16.30 14.78
CA LEU A 63 8.68 -16.48 13.33
C LEU A 63 7.37 -16.02 12.66
N GLN A 64 6.23 -16.48 13.18
CA GLN A 64 4.92 -16.12 12.62
C GLN A 64 4.66 -14.61 12.71
N CYS A 65 5.01 -13.99 13.83
CA CYS A 65 4.88 -12.55 14.00
C CYS A 65 5.85 -11.77 13.09
N ALA A 66 7.09 -12.25 12.90
CA ALA A 66 8.07 -11.62 12.00
C ALA A 66 7.62 -11.68 10.54
N VAL A 67 7.15 -12.84 10.07
CA VAL A 67 6.63 -13.00 8.72
C VAL A 67 5.33 -12.22 8.54
N GLY A 68 4.38 -12.30 9.48
CA GLY A 68 3.11 -11.58 9.39
C GLY A 68 3.31 -10.06 9.37
N SER A 69 4.21 -9.55 10.20
CA SER A 69 4.52 -8.12 10.22
C SER A 69 5.38 -7.65 9.03
N SER A 70 6.00 -8.58 8.27
CA SER A 70 6.79 -8.24 7.08
C SER A 70 5.96 -7.61 5.94
N PHE A 71 4.63 -7.73 6.03
CA PHE A 71 3.69 -7.14 5.08
C PHE A 71 3.18 -5.75 5.52
N LEU A 72 3.60 -5.25 6.69
CA LEU A 72 3.20 -3.92 7.14
C LEU A 72 3.79 -2.84 6.23
N LYS A 73 2.93 -1.89 5.85
CA LYS A 73 3.29 -0.73 5.02
C LYS A 73 4.03 0.32 5.86
N LEU A 74 5.33 0.08 6.08
CA LEU A 74 6.20 1.01 6.80
C LEU A 74 6.75 2.09 5.87
N LYS A 75 6.71 3.36 6.31
CA LYS A 75 7.32 4.47 5.54
C LYS A 75 8.85 4.39 5.65
N ARG A 76 9.35 4.08 6.85
CA ARG A 76 10.77 3.89 7.14
C ARG A 76 11.13 2.41 7.14
N THR A 77 11.85 1.97 6.11
CA THR A 77 12.24 0.56 5.89
C THR A 77 13.20 0.00 6.95
N TRP A 78 13.93 0.86 7.67
CA TRP A 78 14.86 0.45 8.72
C TRP A 78 14.17 0.10 10.04
N ILE A 79 12.91 0.52 10.25
CA ILE A 79 12.17 0.23 11.50
C ILE A 79 12.04 -1.28 11.69
N PHE A 80 11.70 -2.02 10.63
CA PHE A 80 11.53 -3.47 10.67
C PHE A 80 12.80 -4.22 11.14
N PRO A 81 13.96 -4.10 10.47
CA PRO A 81 15.16 -4.83 10.87
C PRO A 81 15.70 -4.37 12.23
N VAL A 82 15.49 -3.11 12.62
CA VAL A 82 15.88 -2.64 13.97
C VAL A 82 14.97 -3.26 15.04
N ALA A 83 13.65 -3.19 14.88
CA ALA A 83 12.72 -3.73 15.86
C ALA A 83 12.90 -5.24 16.01
N TRP A 84 12.87 -5.99 14.90
CA TRP A 84 13.07 -7.44 14.94
C TRP A 84 14.51 -7.84 15.28
N GLY A 85 15.52 -7.03 14.95
CA GLY A 85 16.90 -7.26 15.38
C GLY A 85 17.06 -7.14 16.90
N ILE A 86 16.42 -6.13 17.51
CA ILE A 86 16.33 -6.01 18.96
C ILE A 86 15.56 -7.19 19.56
N GLY A 87 14.46 -7.60 18.90
CA GLY A 87 13.68 -8.79 19.24
C GLY A 87 14.52 -10.05 19.32
N LEU A 88 15.31 -10.32 18.27
CA LEU A 88 16.26 -11.43 18.19
C LEU A 88 17.31 -11.37 19.30
N ALA A 89 17.92 -10.20 19.52
CA ALA A 89 18.91 -10.00 20.57
C ALA A 89 18.32 -10.28 21.97
N GLY A 90 17.09 -9.85 22.24
CA GLY A 90 16.41 -10.16 23.50
C GLY A 90 15.97 -11.62 23.63
N PHE A 91 15.70 -12.31 22.53
CA PHE A 91 15.51 -13.77 22.52
C PHE A 91 16.79 -14.48 22.96
N LEU A 92 17.93 -14.12 22.37
CA LEU A 92 19.24 -14.66 22.75
C LEU A 92 19.58 -14.35 24.21
N ALA A 93 19.31 -13.12 24.66
CA ALA A 93 19.52 -12.72 26.04
C ALA A 93 18.65 -13.56 27.00
N ASN A 94 17.36 -13.76 26.69
CA ASN A 94 16.51 -14.62 27.50
C ASN A 94 17.02 -16.06 27.57
N TYR A 95 17.49 -16.64 26.46
CA TYR A 95 18.10 -17.97 26.48
C TYR A 95 19.31 -18.03 27.41
N THR A 96 20.24 -17.07 27.30
CA THR A 96 21.41 -17.04 28.19
C THR A 96 21.05 -16.86 29.66
N ILE A 97 19.97 -16.12 29.97
CA ILE A 97 19.45 -16.00 31.33
C ILE A 97 18.86 -17.33 31.79
N GLN A 98 18.02 -17.98 30.97
CA GLN A 98 17.42 -19.27 31.26
C GLN A 98 18.46 -20.37 31.48
N ASP A 99 19.56 -20.36 30.72
CA ASP A 99 20.72 -21.24 30.92
C ASP A 99 21.38 -21.01 32.29
N ARG A 100 21.64 -19.74 32.64
CA ARG A 100 22.33 -19.39 33.90
C ARG A 100 21.53 -19.74 35.15
N ILE A 101 20.20 -19.67 35.08
CA ILE A 101 19.32 -20.03 36.21
C ILE A 101 18.97 -21.52 36.24
N GLY A 102 19.50 -22.32 35.32
CA GLY A 102 19.22 -23.75 35.23
C GLY A 102 17.76 -24.06 34.90
N TRP A 103 17.12 -23.23 34.06
CA TRP A 103 15.72 -23.43 33.67
C TRP A 103 15.58 -24.69 32.80
N THR A 104 14.94 -25.72 33.35
CA THR A 104 14.96 -27.11 32.85
C THR A 104 13.89 -27.46 31.82
N LEU A 105 12.97 -26.55 31.49
CA LEU A 105 12.04 -26.70 30.36
C LEU A 105 12.55 -25.88 29.16
N PRO A 106 13.12 -26.46 28.07
CA PRO A 106 13.50 -27.85 27.77
C PRO A 106 14.97 -27.98 27.22
N PRO A 107 15.47 -29.22 26.99
CA PRO A 107 16.77 -29.50 26.38
C PRO A 107 16.75 -30.02 24.91
N ILE A 108 17.94 -29.93 24.28
CA ILE A 108 18.53 -30.61 23.10
C ILE A 108 18.77 -29.79 21.80
N MET A 109 17.99 -28.76 21.43
CA MET A 109 18.23 -28.03 20.14
C MET A 109 18.30 -26.50 20.25
N ARG A 110 18.81 -25.93 21.36
CA ARG A 110 18.92 -24.46 21.52
C ARG A 110 19.83 -23.82 20.46
N SER A 111 20.93 -24.47 20.08
CA SER A 111 21.83 -23.98 19.02
C SER A 111 21.14 -23.91 17.65
N ASP A 112 20.35 -24.94 17.32
CA ASP A 112 19.67 -25.05 16.03
C ASP A 112 18.52 -24.04 15.96
N LEU A 113 17.83 -23.80 17.08
CA LEU A 113 16.80 -22.76 17.20
C LEU A 113 17.37 -21.35 17.02
N VAL A 114 18.55 -21.05 17.57
CA VAL A 114 19.25 -19.77 17.34
C VAL A 114 19.54 -19.56 15.86
N TRP A 115 20.07 -20.58 15.18
CA TRP A 115 20.32 -20.52 13.75
C TRP A 115 19.03 -20.35 12.93
N ILE A 116 17.97 -21.09 13.28
CA ILE A 116 16.66 -20.95 12.64
C ILE A 116 16.13 -19.53 12.81
N MET A 117 16.20 -18.94 14.01
CA MET A 117 15.75 -17.56 14.24
C MET A 117 16.53 -16.54 13.41
N PHE A 118 17.85 -16.72 13.25
CA PHE A 118 18.65 -15.84 12.39
C PHE A 118 18.27 -15.96 10.92
N ILE A 119 18.15 -17.18 10.40
CA ILE A 119 17.73 -17.45 9.00
C ILE A 119 16.35 -16.83 8.73
N VAL A 120 15.44 -17.00 9.68
CA VAL A 120 14.06 -16.51 9.58
C VAL A 120 13.99 -15.00 9.65
N PHE A 121 14.80 -14.36 10.51
CA PHE A 121 14.94 -12.92 10.52
C PHE A 121 15.43 -12.40 9.16
N ALA A 122 16.48 -13.03 8.60
CA ALA A 122 17.00 -12.67 7.30
C ALA A 122 15.95 -12.84 6.17
N LEU A 123 15.20 -13.95 6.19
CA LEU A 123 14.12 -14.22 5.24
C LEU A 123 12.98 -13.20 5.38
N SER A 124 12.54 -12.91 6.60
CA SER A 124 11.46 -11.95 6.87
C SER A 124 11.87 -10.54 6.46
N TRP A 125 13.13 -10.16 6.69
CA TRP A 125 13.67 -8.89 6.19
C TRP A 125 13.71 -8.86 4.66
N PHE A 126 14.15 -9.94 4.01
CA PHE A 126 14.14 -10.04 2.56
C PHE A 126 12.71 -9.88 2.00
N ILE A 127 11.73 -10.58 2.57
CA ILE A 127 10.31 -10.46 2.21
C ILE A 127 9.83 -9.02 2.38
N GLN A 128 10.12 -8.37 3.53
CA GLN A 128 9.71 -6.99 3.78
C GLN A 128 10.29 -6.02 2.72
N LYS A 129 11.57 -6.17 2.34
CA LYS A 129 12.18 -5.35 1.29
C LYS A 129 11.48 -5.53 -0.05
N PHE A 130 11.22 -6.78 -0.43
CA PHE A 130 10.55 -7.10 -1.68
C PHE A 130 9.10 -6.59 -1.70
N ALA A 131 8.35 -6.82 -0.62
CA ALA A 131 6.97 -6.37 -0.47
C ALA A 131 6.85 -4.84 -0.57
N ILE A 132 7.73 -4.09 0.12
CA ILE A 132 7.74 -2.62 0.02
C ILE A 132 8.10 -2.17 -1.40
N GLY A 133 9.07 -2.82 -2.05
CA GLY A 133 9.48 -2.50 -3.42
C GLY A 133 8.34 -2.71 -4.43
N ALA A 134 7.64 -3.84 -4.34
CA ALA A 134 6.48 -4.14 -5.17
C ALA A 134 5.36 -3.12 -4.97
N MET A 135 5.02 -2.80 -3.73
CA MET A 135 3.97 -1.82 -3.41
C MET A 135 4.28 -0.42 -3.93
N ARG A 136 5.54 0.03 -3.88
CA ARG A 136 5.95 1.33 -4.43
C ARG A 136 5.82 1.35 -5.96
N THR A 137 6.27 0.30 -6.62
CA THR A 137 6.17 0.16 -8.08
C THR A 137 4.71 0.17 -8.53
N GLU A 138 3.84 -0.50 -7.80
CA GLU A 138 2.40 -0.52 -8.06
C GLU A 138 1.75 0.85 -7.84
N GLN A 139 2.10 1.57 -6.76
CA GLN A 139 1.66 2.94 -6.52
C GLN A 139 2.09 3.90 -7.63
N ASP A 140 3.33 3.79 -8.10
CA ASP A 140 3.85 4.60 -9.21
C ASP A 140 3.14 4.29 -10.53
N ARG A 141 2.79 3.02 -10.79
CA ARG A 141 1.97 2.64 -11.95
C ARG A 141 0.57 3.22 -11.85
N HIS A 142 -0.09 3.11 -10.70
CA HIS A 142 -1.42 3.68 -10.49
C HIS A 142 -1.45 5.20 -10.62
N SER A 143 -0.43 5.90 -10.13
CA SER A 143 -0.36 7.36 -10.25
C SER A 143 -0.21 7.80 -11.72
N ARG A 144 0.62 7.09 -12.50
CA ARG A 144 0.74 7.31 -13.95
C ARG A 144 -0.58 7.05 -14.68
N PHE A 145 -1.24 5.92 -14.41
CA PHE A 145 -2.53 5.62 -15.02
C PHE A 145 -3.62 6.63 -14.62
N SER A 146 -3.62 7.11 -13.38
CA SER A 146 -4.53 8.16 -12.94
C SER A 146 -4.30 9.48 -13.68
N LEU A 147 -3.05 9.82 -13.99
CA LEU A 147 -2.72 11.03 -14.74
C LEU A 147 -3.19 10.92 -16.19
N ILE A 148 -2.91 9.78 -16.84
CA ILE A 148 -3.40 9.48 -18.19
C ILE A 148 -4.94 9.55 -18.23
N GLY A 149 -5.63 8.93 -17.26
CA GLY A 149 -7.08 8.96 -17.20
C GLY A 149 -7.66 10.37 -17.02
N ARG A 150 -7.01 11.22 -16.21
CA ARG A 150 -7.40 12.63 -16.04
C ARG A 150 -7.24 13.42 -17.34
N GLU A 151 -6.11 13.24 -18.04
CA GLU A 151 -5.87 13.97 -19.28
C GLU A 151 -6.81 13.48 -20.41
N ALA A 152 -7.05 12.17 -20.50
CA ALA A 152 -8.04 11.61 -21.43
C ALA A 152 -9.45 12.14 -21.17
N THR A 153 -9.84 12.29 -19.90
CA THR A 153 -11.14 12.88 -19.52
C THR A 153 -11.23 14.34 -19.94
N ARG A 154 -10.16 15.11 -19.73
CA ARG A 154 -10.08 16.51 -20.15
C ARG A 154 -10.18 16.65 -21.68
N LEU A 155 -9.42 15.86 -22.42
CA LEU A 155 -9.48 15.83 -23.88
C LEU A 155 -10.89 15.48 -24.38
N THR A 156 -11.54 14.50 -23.74
CA THR A 156 -12.92 14.12 -24.08
C THR A 156 -13.90 15.27 -23.83
N HIS A 157 -13.75 15.99 -22.72
CA HIS A 157 -14.56 17.16 -22.40
C HIS A 157 -14.34 18.29 -23.41
N ASP A 158 -13.08 18.55 -23.78
CA ASP A 158 -12.73 19.60 -24.74
C ASP A 158 -13.26 19.28 -26.14
N ILE A 159 -13.13 18.02 -26.60
CA ILE A 159 -13.71 17.54 -27.86
C ILE A 159 -15.24 17.69 -27.85
N LYS A 160 -15.90 17.35 -26.73
CA LYS A 160 -17.35 17.52 -26.59
C LYS A 160 -17.75 19.00 -26.71
N GLY A 161 -17.00 19.89 -26.08
CA GLY A 161 -17.21 21.34 -26.20
C GLY A 161 -17.05 21.82 -27.64
N LEU A 162 -15.96 21.39 -28.29
CA LEU A 162 -15.64 21.71 -29.67
C LEU A 162 -16.71 21.26 -30.66
N ILE A 163 -17.28 20.06 -30.49
CA ILE A 163 -18.33 19.52 -31.38
C ILE A 163 -19.70 20.18 -31.10
N SER A 164 -19.94 20.70 -29.90
CA SER A 164 -21.24 21.28 -29.55
C SER A 164 -21.60 22.53 -30.36
N SER A 165 -20.63 23.40 -30.67
CA SER A 165 -20.83 24.63 -31.46
C SER A 165 -21.36 24.35 -32.87
N PRO A 166 -20.67 23.56 -33.73
CA PRO A 166 -21.16 23.27 -35.07
C PRO A 166 -22.50 22.51 -35.04
N MET A 167 -22.72 21.66 -34.04
CA MET A 167 -24.00 20.95 -33.89
C MET A 167 -25.17 21.92 -33.63
N LEU A 168 -24.97 22.95 -32.80
CA LEU A 168 -25.96 24.02 -32.58
C LEU A 168 -26.21 24.84 -33.85
N ILE A 169 -25.18 25.12 -34.64
CA ILE A 169 -25.32 25.82 -35.92
C ILE A 169 -26.17 24.99 -36.88
N VAL A 170 -25.88 23.69 -37.02
CA VAL A 170 -26.65 22.75 -37.86
C VAL A 170 -28.09 22.64 -37.40
N ASP A 171 -28.34 22.54 -36.09
CA ASP A 171 -29.70 22.50 -35.54
C ASP A 171 -30.44 23.82 -35.79
N SER A 172 -29.76 24.97 -35.67
CA SER A 172 -30.34 26.28 -35.95
C SER A 172 -30.72 26.45 -37.43
N LEU A 173 -29.90 25.93 -38.34
CA LEU A 173 -30.16 25.91 -39.79
C LEU A 173 -31.37 25.03 -40.10
N ARG A 174 -31.43 23.81 -39.52
CA ARG A 174 -32.57 22.89 -39.70
C ARG A 174 -33.90 23.43 -39.17
N GLN A 175 -33.89 24.17 -38.06
CA GLN A 175 -35.12 24.74 -37.49
C GLN A 175 -35.62 25.98 -38.23
N LYS A 176 -34.73 26.74 -38.88
CA LYS A 176 -35.06 28.03 -39.54
C LYS A 176 -35.17 27.93 -41.07
N ASP A 177 -35.18 26.73 -41.61
CA ASP A 177 -35.10 26.39 -43.05
C ASP A 177 -36.17 27.05 -43.95
N ARG A 178 -37.21 27.69 -43.37
CA ARG A 178 -38.25 28.43 -44.10
C ARG A 178 -38.25 29.96 -43.91
N GLN A 179 -37.37 30.52 -43.06
CA GLN A 179 -37.36 31.96 -42.72
C GLN A 179 -35.98 32.64 -42.87
N LEU A 180 -34.92 31.90 -43.14
CA LEU A 180 -33.59 32.47 -43.33
C LEU A 180 -33.43 33.12 -44.70
N SER A 181 -32.87 34.33 -44.74
CA SER A 181 -32.43 34.92 -46.00
C SER A 181 -31.21 34.16 -46.54
N LEU A 182 -31.06 34.13 -47.85
CA LEU A 182 -29.97 33.42 -48.54
C LEU A 182 -28.58 33.89 -48.07
N LYS A 183 -28.45 35.19 -47.72
CA LYS A 183 -27.22 35.77 -47.16
C LYS A 183 -26.91 35.27 -45.75
N ASP A 184 -27.92 35.09 -44.91
CA ASP A 184 -27.72 34.63 -43.53
C ASP A 184 -27.37 33.14 -43.49
N TYR A 185 -27.94 32.37 -44.41
CA TYR A 185 -27.59 30.96 -44.63
C TYR A 185 -26.13 30.80 -45.04
N GLU A 186 -25.67 31.57 -46.03
CA GLU A 186 -24.28 31.56 -46.50
C GLU A 186 -23.30 31.92 -45.37
N LYS A 187 -23.63 32.93 -44.57
CA LYS A 187 -22.81 33.34 -43.41
C LYS A 187 -22.71 32.25 -42.34
N GLN A 188 -23.80 31.55 -42.06
CA GLN A 188 -23.78 30.43 -41.10
C GLN A 188 -23.01 29.22 -41.62
N MET A 189 -23.07 28.95 -42.94
CA MET A 189 -22.27 27.90 -43.57
C MET A 189 -20.76 28.19 -43.54
N VAL A 190 -20.35 29.45 -43.71
CA VAL A 190 -18.95 29.86 -43.57
C VAL A 190 -18.47 29.69 -42.12
N LEU A 191 -19.29 30.10 -41.14
CA LEU A 191 -18.99 29.90 -39.71
C LEU A 191 -18.86 28.40 -39.35
N LEU A 192 -19.73 27.57 -39.91
CA LEU A 192 -19.66 26.11 -39.73
C LEU A 192 -18.36 25.54 -40.32
N ALA A 193 -17.95 26.00 -41.50
CA ALA A 193 -16.71 25.56 -42.15
C ALA A 193 -15.48 25.96 -41.32
N ASP A 194 -15.43 27.19 -40.82
CA ASP A 194 -14.35 27.68 -39.94
C ASP A 194 -14.30 26.89 -38.62
N ASP A 195 -15.44 26.64 -37.98
CA ASP A 195 -15.52 25.82 -36.76
C ASP A 195 -15.03 24.40 -37.02
N MET A 196 -15.41 23.79 -38.14
CA MET A 196 -14.97 22.44 -38.53
C MET A 196 -13.46 22.38 -38.86
N GLU A 197 -12.91 23.42 -39.48
CA GLU A 197 -11.46 23.56 -39.75
C GLU A 197 -10.68 23.65 -38.43
N ASN A 198 -11.15 24.47 -37.49
CA ASN A 198 -10.55 24.61 -36.16
C ASN A 198 -10.59 23.28 -35.38
N ILE A 199 -11.70 22.55 -35.42
CA ILE A 199 -11.81 21.21 -34.81
C ILE A 199 -10.79 20.25 -35.41
N ARG A 200 -10.63 20.27 -36.74
CA ARG A 200 -9.68 19.41 -37.44
C ARG A 200 -8.24 19.71 -37.04
N GLU A 201 -7.85 20.97 -36.91
CA GLU A 201 -6.51 21.35 -36.46
C GLU A 201 -6.25 20.96 -35.00
N VAL A 202 -7.24 21.10 -34.12
CA VAL A 202 -7.13 20.62 -32.73
C VAL A 202 -7.04 19.08 -32.67
N LEU A 203 -7.81 18.35 -33.46
CA LEU A 203 -7.70 16.89 -33.53
C LEU A 203 -6.33 16.44 -34.06
N LYS A 204 -5.77 17.14 -35.05
CA LYS A 204 -4.40 16.87 -35.53
C LYS A 204 -3.35 17.13 -34.45
N SER A 205 -3.50 18.19 -33.65
CA SER A 205 -2.55 18.49 -32.58
C SER A 205 -2.61 17.44 -31.46
N ILE A 206 -3.81 16.97 -31.11
CA ILE A 206 -4.02 15.84 -30.19
C ILE A 206 -3.40 14.57 -30.77
N GLN A 207 -3.62 14.26 -32.05
CA GLN A 207 -3.06 13.08 -32.69
C GLN A 207 -1.52 13.11 -32.69
N ARG A 208 -0.91 14.27 -32.95
CA ARG A 208 0.55 14.44 -32.85
C ARG A 208 1.08 14.18 -31.45
N LEU A 209 0.39 14.68 -30.42
CA LEU A 209 0.76 14.43 -29.03
C LEU A 209 0.73 12.93 -28.69
N VAL A 210 -0.25 12.19 -29.22
CA VAL A 210 -0.34 10.73 -29.03
C VAL A 210 0.79 9.99 -29.76
N THR A 211 1.11 10.36 -31.01
CA THR A 211 2.13 9.65 -31.80
C THR A 211 3.58 9.98 -31.42
N VAL A 212 3.85 11.17 -30.87
CA VAL A 212 5.22 11.55 -30.46
C VAL A 212 5.68 10.76 -29.22
N ASP A 213 4.75 10.35 -28.35
CA ASP A 213 5.07 9.49 -27.20
C ASP A 213 5.43 8.03 -27.61
N ASP A 214 5.01 7.57 -28.79
CA ASP A 214 5.34 6.23 -29.31
C ASP A 214 6.76 6.16 -29.92
N GLU A 215 7.36 7.30 -30.32
CA GLU A 215 8.73 7.35 -30.88
C GLU A 215 9.83 7.60 -29.83
N VAL A 216 9.44 7.92 -28.59
CA VAL A 216 10.37 8.24 -27.48
C VAL A 216 10.43 7.12 -26.41
N MET A 217 9.61 6.06 -26.55
CA MET A 217 9.76 4.79 -25.82
C MET A 217 10.62 3.78 -26.58
#